data_AF-A0A6P0LUG5-F1
#
_entry.id   AF-A0A6P0LUG5-F1
#
_cell.length_a   1.000
_cell.length_b   1.000
_cell.length_c   1.000
_cell.angle_alpha   90.00
_cell.angle_beta   90.00
_cell.angle_gamma   90.00
#
_symmetry.space_group_name_H-M   'P 1'
#
loop_
_entity.id
_entity.type
_entity.pdbx_description
1 polymer ?
#
loop_
_entity_poly.entity_id
_entity_poly.type
_entity_poly.pdbx_seq_one_letter_code
_entity_poly.pdbx_strand_id
1 'polypeptide(L)'
;MIKIRLKRFGKKREVSYRIVAIPSSARRDGRPLEELGFYNPRNDETRLNVPAIVKWLKNGAQPTQTVRNILQKANVFEQIRT
;
A
#
# COMPACT_ATOMS: atom_id res chain seq x y z
N MET A 1 0.52 -14.34 6.94
CA MET A 1 0.45 -13.91 5.52
C MET A 1 1.02 -12.50 5.36
N ILE A 2 1.59 -12.16 4.20
CA ILE A 2 2.00 -10.79 3.89
C ILE A 2 0.77 -10.00 3.44
N LYS A 3 0.60 -8.81 4.01
CA LYS A 3 -0.47 -7.88 3.63
C LYS A 3 0.13 -6.59 3.11
N ILE A 4 -0.51 -6.03 2.08
CA ILE A 4 -0.27 -4.66 1.64
C ILE A 4 -1.31 -3.77 2.34
N ARG A 5 -0.85 -2.92 3.26
CA ARG A 5 -1.72 -2.11 4.11
C ARG A 5 -1.19 -0.69 4.31
N LEU A 6 -2.06 0.17 4.82
CA LEU A 6 -1.71 1.55 5.17
C LEU A 6 -1.04 1.60 6.55
N LYS A 7 0.14 2.21 6.60
CA LYS A 7 0.82 2.63 7.83
C LYS A 7 0.56 4.13 8.02
N ARG A 8 0.01 4.52 9.17
CA ARG A 8 -0.35 5.91 9.44
C ARG A 8 0.91 6.72 9.75
N PHE A 9 1.02 7.87 9.11
CA PHE A 9 2.02 8.91 9.33
C PHE A 9 1.33 10.28 9.40
N GLY A 10 2.13 11.31 9.67
CA GLY A 10 1.66 12.70 9.75
C GLY A 10 1.25 13.14 11.15
N LYS A 11 0.63 14.32 11.22
CA LYS A 11 0.29 15.01 12.47
C LYS A 11 -1.16 14.75 12.86
N LYS A 12 -1.53 15.17 14.06
CA LYS A 12 -2.95 15.21 14.48
C LYS A 12 -3.74 16.04 13.47
N ARG A 13 -4.87 15.51 12.99
CA ARG A 13 -5.73 16.07 11.93
C ARG A 13 -5.10 16.17 10.54
N GLU A 14 -3.80 15.94 10.38
CA GLU A 14 -3.08 15.96 9.10
C GLU A 14 -2.46 14.58 8.83
N VAL A 15 -3.32 13.62 8.55
CA VAL A 15 -2.91 12.23 8.38
C VAL A 15 -2.45 11.95 6.96
N SER A 16 -1.30 11.34 6.85
CA SER A 16 -0.80 10.74 5.62
C SER A 16 -0.55 9.26 5.85
N TYR A 17 -0.43 8.49 4.78
CA TYR A 17 -0.26 7.04 4.87
C TYR A 17 0.88 6.60 3.98
N ARG A 18 1.66 5.64 4.47
CA ARG A 18 2.57 4.85 3.63
C ARG A 18 1.88 3.55 3.27
N ILE A 19 1.97 3.14 2.02
CA ILE A 19 1.54 1.83 1.57
C ILE A 19 2.74 0.90 1.76
N VAL A 20 2.57 -0.15 2.57
CA VAL A 20 3.68 -1.02 2.97
C VAL A 20 3.33 -2.50 2.81
N ALA A 21 4.33 -3.31 2.46
CA ALA A 21 4.28 -4.76 2.56
C ALA A 21 4.80 -5.20 3.93
N ILE A 22 3.96 -5.90 4.70
CA ILE A 22 4.33 -6.34 6.06
C ILE A 22 3.55 -7.60 6.46
N PRO A 23 4.11 -8.46 7.33
CA PRO A 23 3.35 -9.57 7.91
C PRO A 23 2.08 -9.09 8.63
N SER A 24 0.99 -9.84 8.49
CA SER A 24 -0.31 -9.51 9.09
C SER A 24 -0.28 -9.40 10.61
N SER A 25 0.59 -10.16 11.28
CA SER A 25 0.78 -10.16 12.74
C SER A 25 1.53 -8.94 13.26
N ALA A 26 2.24 -8.21 12.40
CA ALA A 26 2.99 -7.04 12.84
C ALA A 26 2.05 -5.89 13.25
N ARG A 27 2.50 -5.08 14.23
CA ARG A 27 1.82 -3.83 14.63
C ARG A 27 1.67 -2.88 13.43
N ARG A 28 0.63 -2.05 13.42
CA ARG A 28 0.34 -1.09 12.33
C ARG A 28 1.59 -0.29 11.92
N ASP A 29 2.28 0.26 12.92
CA ASP A 29 3.42 1.16 12.71
C ASP A 29 4.78 0.43 12.78
N GLY A 30 4.78 -0.91 12.74
CA GLY A 30 5.97 -1.74 12.76
C GLY A 30 6.90 -1.51 11.56
N ARG A 31 8.05 -2.20 11.57
CA ARG A 31 9.01 -2.19 10.48
C ARG A 31 8.45 -2.98 9.27
N PRO A 32 8.24 -2.33 8.12
CA PRO A 32 7.80 -3.03 6.92
C PRO A 32 8.95 -3.82 6.28
N LEU A 33 8.60 -4.81 5.44
CA LEU A 33 9.56 -5.48 4.57
C LEU A 33 9.99 -4.54 3.44
N GLU A 34 9.02 -3.82 2.87
CA GLU A 34 9.24 -2.86 1.80
C GLU A 34 8.18 -1.74 1.86
N GLU A 35 8.60 -0.52 1.56
CA GLU A 35 7.69 0.62 1.36
C GLU A 35 7.32 0.70 -0.12
N LEU A 36 6.04 0.57 -0.41
CA LEU A 36 5.51 0.44 -1.77
C LEU A 36 4.90 1.73 -2.31
N GLY A 37 4.71 2.73 -1.45
CA GLY A 37 4.17 4.01 -1.88
C GLY A 37 3.68 4.88 -0.74
N PHE A 38 3.00 5.95 -1.12
CA PHE A 38 2.46 6.99 -0.29
C PHE A 38 1.04 7.33 -0.73
N TYR A 39 0.20 7.65 0.24
CA TYR A 39 -1.17 8.08 0.04
C TYR A 39 -1.52 9.18 1.03
N ASN A 40 -1.99 10.32 0.52
CA ASN A 40 -2.53 11.40 1.33
C ASN A 40 -3.97 11.69 0.91
N PRO A 41 -4.97 11.40 1.76
CA PRO A 41 -6.37 11.59 1.41
C PRO A 41 -6.79 13.07 1.34
N ARG A 42 -6.00 14.00 1.90
CA ARG A 42 -6.39 15.42 1.98
C ARG A 42 -6.20 16.13 0.63
N ASN A 43 -5.11 15.82 -0.06
CA ASN A 43 -4.76 16.38 -1.35
C ASN A 43 -4.93 15.37 -2.50
N ASP A 44 -5.50 14.20 -2.20
CA ASP A 44 -5.62 13.03 -3.09
C ASP A 44 -4.28 12.62 -3.76
N GLU A 45 -3.16 12.95 -3.13
CA GLU A 45 -1.84 12.64 -3.66
C GLU A 45 -1.52 11.17 -3.41
N THR A 46 -1.28 10.44 -4.49
CA THR A 46 -0.93 9.03 -4.46
C THR A 46 0.36 8.81 -5.25
N ARG A 47 1.38 8.23 -4.60
CA ARG A 47 2.62 7.83 -5.25
C ARG A 47 2.81 6.33 -5.05
N LEU A 48 2.86 5.57 -6.15
CA LEU A 48 2.96 4.11 -6.10
C LEU A 48 4.24 3.65 -6.79
N ASN A 49 5.02 2.81 -6.12
CA ASN A 49 6.07 2.02 -6.76
C ASN A 49 5.42 0.79 -7.40
N VAL A 50 4.90 0.97 -8.61
CA VAL A 50 4.13 -0.07 -9.32
C VAL A 50 4.95 -1.36 -9.53
N PRO A 51 6.22 -1.33 -9.98
CA PRO A 51 7.02 -2.56 -10.11
C PRO A 51 7.11 -3.37 -8.81
N ALA A 52 7.35 -2.71 -7.68
CA ALA A 52 7.41 -3.37 -6.39
C ALA A 52 6.04 -3.95 -5.97
N ILE A 53 4.97 -3.19 -6.16
CA ILE A 53 3.61 -3.64 -5.84
C ILE A 53 3.24 -4.89 -6.65
N VAL A 54 3.49 -4.88 -7.96
CA VAL A 54 3.24 -6.02 -8.85
C VAL A 54 4.02 -7.24 -8.39
N LYS A 55 5.31 -7.10 -8.04
CA LYS A 55 6.12 -8.19 -7.48
C LYS A 55 5.48 -8.81 -6.23
N TRP A 56 5.05 -7.99 -5.27
CA TRP A 56 4.42 -8.50 -4.05
C TRP A 56 3.06 -9.15 -4.30
N LEU A 57 2.25 -8.60 -5.20
CA LEU A 57 0.97 -9.19 -5.59
C LEU A 57 1.16 -10.55 -6.29
N LYS A 58 2.13 -10.67 -7.21
CA LYS A 58 2.51 -11.95 -7.84
C LYS A 58 3.01 -12.97 -6.82
N ASN A 59 3.70 -12.52 -5.77
CA ASN A 59 4.15 -13.37 -4.65
C ASN A 59 3.04 -13.72 -3.63
N GLY A 60 1.76 -13.38 -3.92
CA GLY A 60 0.62 -13.75 -3.09
C GLY A 60 0.33 -12.79 -1.92
N ALA A 61 0.94 -11.59 -1.90
CA ALA A 61 0.59 -10.58 -0.90
C ALA A 61 -0.85 -10.09 -1.11
N GLN A 62 -1.60 -9.98 -0.01
CA GLN A 62 -3.02 -9.61 -0.08
C GLN A 62 -3.22 -8.12 0.31
N PRO A 63 -3.76 -7.27 -0.59
CA PRO A 63 -4.06 -5.89 -0.26
C PRO A 63 -5.31 -5.79 0.63
N THR A 64 -5.29 -4.84 1.57
CA THR A 64 -6.49 -4.42 2.32
C THR A 64 -7.52 -3.72 1.41
N GLN A 65 -8.79 -3.64 1.81
CA GLN A 65 -9.87 -3.08 0.97
C GLN A 65 -9.56 -1.66 0.46
N THR A 66 -9.11 -0.76 1.34
CA THR A 66 -8.76 0.61 0.94
C THR A 66 -7.60 0.64 -0.04
N VAL A 67 -6.56 -0.16 0.20
CA VAL A 67 -5.41 -0.24 -0.71
C VAL A 67 -5.83 -0.83 -2.05
N ARG A 68 -6.68 -1.86 -2.07
CA ARG A 68 -7.23 -2.43 -3.30
C ARG A 68 -7.93 -1.35 -4.13
N ASN A 69 -8.76 -0.51 -3.51
CA ASN A 69 -9.43 0.58 -4.20
C ASN A 69 -8.42 1.60 -4.77
N ILE A 70 -7.36 1.94 -4.03
CA ILE A 70 -6.28 2.82 -4.51
C ILE A 70 -5.57 2.21 -5.73
N LEU A 71 -5.21 0.92 -5.65
CA LEU A 71 -4.55 0.22 -6.75
C LEU A 71 -5.44 0.06 -7.98
N GLN A 72 -6.75 -0.11 -7.78
CA GLN A 72 -7.74 -0.15 -8.85
C GLN A 72 -7.88 1.20 -9.55
N LYS A 73 -7.95 2.31 -8.79
CA LYS A 73 -7.95 3.66 -9.36
C LYS A 73 -6.67 3.96 -10.18
N ALA A 74 -5.55 3.35 -9.80
CA ALA A 74 -4.27 3.49 -10.49
C ALA A 74 -4.03 2.43 -11.59
N ASN A 75 -5.02 1.62 -11.94
CA ASN A 75 -4.95 0.57 -12.98
C ASN A 75 -3.78 -0.44 -12.80
N VAL A 76 -3.31 -0.66 -11.57
CA VAL A 76 -2.16 -1.54 -11.29
C VAL A 76 -2.48 -3.00 -11.62
N PHE A 77 -3.75 -3.42 -11.47
CA PHE A 77 -4.16 -4.80 -11.73
C PHE A 77 -4.11 -5.18 -13.21
N GLU A 78 -4.17 -4.21 -14.13
CA GLU A 78 -4.02 -4.48 -15.56
C GLU A 78 -2.60 -4.97 -15.87
N GLN A 79 -1.59 -4.41 -15.21
CA GLN A 79 -0.18 -4.79 -15.38
C GLN A 79 0.18 -6.17 -14.82
N ILE A 80 -0.70 -6.80 -14.05
CA ILE A 80 -0.52 -8.18 -13.57
C ILE A 80 -1.03 -9.20 -14.58
N ARG A 81 -2.06 -8.82 -15.35
CA ARG A 81 -2.75 -9.70 -16.31
C ARG A 81 -2.01 -9.83 -17.64
N THR A 82 -1.18 -8.85 -17.96
CA THR A 82 -0.20 -8.89 -19.04
C THR A 82 1.03 -9.69 -18.64
#